data_AF-A0A257DG15-F1
#
_entry.id   AF-A0A257DG15-F1
#
_cell.length_a   1.000
_cell.length_b   1.000
_cell.length_c   1.000
_cell.angle_alpha   90.00
_cell.angle_beta   90.00
_cell.angle_gamma   90.00
#
_symmetry.space_group_name_H-M   'P 1'
#
loop_
_entity.id
_entity.type
_entity.pdbx_description
1 polymer ?
#
loop_
_entity_poly.entity_id
_entity_poly.type
_entity_poly.pdbx_seq_one_letter_code
_entity_poly.pdbx_strand_id
1 'polypeptide(L)' 'MLSSETCAYCKSASRFMTQHQIPFSECFIETDAACAERYRAQQSPGTPTLLVRGQRLIGFDPERIAKVLGGA' A
#
# COMPACT_ATOMS: atom_id res chain seq x y z
N MET A 1 4.46 -0.23 -0.38
CA MET A 1 3.09 -0.79 -0.41
C MET A 1 3.19 -2.27 -0.67
N LEU A 2 2.68 -3.11 0.24
CA LEU A 2 2.48 -4.52 -0.07
C LEU A 2 1.26 -4.64 -0.97
N SER A 3 1.47 -5.23 -2.14
CA SER A 3 0.56 -5.26 -3.27
C SER A 3 0.31 -6.72 -3.69
N SER A 4 -0.72 -6.91 -4.50
CA SER A 4 -1.04 -8.19 -5.11
C SER A 4 -1.38 -7.98 -6.59
N GLU A 5 -0.96 -8.90 -7.46
CA GLU A 5 -1.20 -8.82 -8.90
C GLU A 5 -2.70 -8.86 -9.26
N THR A 6 -3.51 -9.51 -8.41
CA THR A 6 -4.96 -9.69 -8.61
C THR A 6 -5.80 -8.67 -7.84
N CYS A 7 -5.18 -7.68 -7.21
CA CYS A 7 -5.83 -6.72 -6.32
C CYS A 7 -6.23 -5.42 -7.05
N ALA A 8 -7.54 -5.22 -7.26
CA ALA A 8 -8.07 -4.00 -7.88
C ALA A 8 -7.77 -2.74 -7.04
N TYR A 9 -7.87 -2.83 -5.71
CA TYR A 9 -7.58 -1.70 -4.81
C TYR A 9 -6.10 -1.29 -4.81
N CYS A 10 -5.20 -2.23 -5.07
CA CYS A 10 -3.78 -1.97 -5.19
C CYS A 10 -3.51 -1.12 -6.43
N LYS A 11 -4.14 -1.45 -7.56
CA LYS A 11 -4.10 -0.62 -8.79
C LYS A 11 -4.65 0.79 -8.54
N SER A 12 -5.75 0.91 -7.81
CA SER A 12 -6.31 2.21 -7.42
C SER A 12 -5.35 3.03 -6.55
N ALA A 13 -4.70 2.39 -5.57
CA ALA A 13 -3.72 3.04 -4.71
C ALA A 13 -2.47 3.52 -5.48
N SER A 14 -1.91 2.68 -6.36
CA SER A 14 -0.78 3.07 -7.22
C SER A 14 -1.14 4.23 -8.13
N ARG A 15 -2.34 4.20 -8.73
CA ARG A 15 -2.84 5.29 -9.57
C ARG A 15 -2.96 6.59 -8.78
N PHE A 16 -3.56 6.55 -7.59
CA PHE A 16 -3.68 7.72 -6.71
C PHE A 16 -2.30 8.31 -6.37
N MET A 17 -1.36 7.49 -5.91
CA MET A 17 -0.02 7.96 -5.58
C MET A 17 0.71 8.56 -6.79
N THR A 18 0.56 7.93 -7.97
CA THR A 18 1.14 8.43 -9.22
C THR A 18 0.53 9.77 -9.62
N GLN A 19 -0.79 9.91 -9.57
CA GLN A 19 -1.52 11.14 -9.92
C GLN A 19 -1.17 12.31 -9.00
N HIS A 20 -0.98 12.04 -7.71
CA HIS A 20 -0.62 13.03 -6.71
C HIS A 20 0.90 13.19 -6.53
N GLN A 21 1.71 12.56 -7.40
CA GLN A 21 3.18 12.60 -7.36
C GLN A 21 3.76 12.21 -5.99
N ILE A 22 3.06 11.32 -5.28
CA ILE A 22 3.49 10.76 -4.00
C ILE A 22 4.50 9.65 -4.30
N PRO A 23 5.76 9.75 -3.86
CA PRO A 23 6.72 8.68 -4.05
C PRO A 23 6.30 7.43 -3.27
N PHE A 24 6.32 6.29 -3.95
CA PHE A 24 5.98 5.00 -3.34
C PHE A 24 6.75 3.87 -4.00
N SER A 25 6.83 2.74 -3.30
CA SER A 25 7.37 1.49 -3.85
C SER A 25 6.31 0.41 -3.76
N GLU A 26 6.16 -0.37 -4.82
CA GLU A 26 5.32 -1.58 -4.83
C GLU A 26 6.15 -2.82 -4.52
N CYS A 27 5.53 -3.75 -3.79
CA CYS A 27 6.13 -4.95 -3.27
C CYS A 27 5.07 -6.05 -3.44
N PHE A 28 5.14 -6.80 -4.55
CA PHE A 28 4.13 -7.80 -4.92
C PHE A 28 4.37 -9.10 -4.17
N ILE A 29 3.36 -9.56 -3.42
CA ILE A 29 3.51 -10.72 -2.52
C ILE A 29 3.59 -12.05 -3.28
N GLU A 30 3.20 -12.08 -4.55
CA GLU A 30 3.24 -13.27 -5.41
C GLU A 30 4.61 -13.49 -6.05
N THR A 31 5.33 -12.40 -6.34
CA THR A 31 6.58 -12.44 -7.12
C THR A 31 7.84 -12.14 -6.31
N ASP A 32 7.69 -11.58 -5.11
CA ASP A 32 8.81 -11.27 -4.22
C ASP A 32 8.64 -11.98 -2.86
N ALA A 33 9.57 -12.89 -2.57
CA ALA A 33 9.56 -13.69 -1.35
C ALA A 33 9.71 -12.85 -0.07
N ALA A 34 10.49 -11.76 -0.11
CA ALA A 34 10.64 -10.85 1.01
C ALA A 34 9.35 -10.04 1.23
N CYS A 35 8.64 -9.66 0.16
CA CYS A 35 7.31 -9.06 0.27
C CYS A 35 6.30 -10.04 0.89
N ALA A 36 6.31 -11.30 0.46
CA ALA A 36 5.44 -12.34 1.00
C ALA A 36 5.70 -12.58 2.49
N GLU A 37 6.96 -12.65 2.91
CA GLU A 37 7.34 -12.77 4.32
C GLU A 37 6.89 -11.57 5.13
N ARG A 38 7.16 -10.34 4.65
CA ARG A 38 6.70 -9.10 5.30
C ARG A 38 5.19 -9.04 5.44
N TYR A 39 4.44 -9.53 4.45
CA TYR A 39 2.97 -9.61 4.50
C TYR A 39 2.50 -10.57 5.59
N ARG A 40 3.08 -11.79 5.65
CA ARG A 40 2.77 -12.79 6.69
C ARG A 40 3.13 -12.29 8.08
N ALA A 41 4.33 -11.71 8.25
CA ALA A 41 4.81 -11.18 9.52
C ALA A 41 3.93 -10.05 10.06
N GLN A 42 3.33 -9.25 9.18
CA GLN A 42 2.39 -8.19 9.57
C GLN A 42 1.01 -8.70 9.96
N GLN A 43 0.70 -9.97 9.69
CA GLN A 43 -0.63 -10.58 9.85
C GLN A 43 -1.72 -9.69 9.22
N SER A 44 -1.41 -9.10 8.06
CA SER A 44 -2.33 -8.19 7.40
C SER A 44 -3.55 -8.97 6.89
N PRO A 45 -4.78 -8.44 7.07
CA PRO A 45 -5.98 -9.10 6.58
C PRO A 45 -6.15 -9.01 5.06
N GLY A 46 -5.33 -8.20 4.37
CA GLY A 46 -5.43 -8.06 2.92
C GLY A 46 -4.48 -7.02 2.31
N THR A 47 -4.54 -6.91 0.97
CA THR A 47 -3.83 -5.90 0.19
C THR A 47 -4.79 -4.83 -0.35
N PRO A 48 -4.33 -3.57 -0.57
CA PRO A 48 -2.98 -3.10 -0.28
C PRO A 48 -2.74 -2.89 1.22
N THR A 49 -1.52 -3.15 1.67
CA THR A 49 -1.04 -2.69 2.99
C THR A 49 0.00 -1.59 2.79
N LEU A 50 -0.30 -0.42 3.32
CA LEU A 50 0.47 0.81 3.15
C LEU A 50 1.23 1.11 4.43
N LEU A 51 2.50 1.49 4.28
CA LEU A 51 3.29 2.05 5.37
C LEU A 51 3.59 3.51 4.99
N VAL A 52 2.87 4.44 5.59
CA VAL A 52 2.96 5.87 5.30
C VAL A 52 3.54 6.56 6.53
N ARG A 53 4.77 7.08 6.44
CA ARG A 53 5.48 7.73 7.57
C ARG A 53 5.49 6.88 8.86
N GLY A 54 5.71 5.57 8.73
CA GLY A 54 5.69 4.63 9.85
C GLY A 54 4.29 4.22 10.33
N GLN A 55 3.23 4.82 9.80
CA GLN A 55 1.85 4.42 10.10
C GLN A 55 1.36 3.37 9.10
N ARG A 56 0.78 2.29 9.64
CA ARG A 56 0.20 1.21 8.83
C ARG A 56 -1.24 1.54 8.48
N LEU A 57 -1.55 1.60 7.19
CA LEU A 57 -2.92 1.73 6.67
C LEU A 57 -3.26 0.44 5.89
N ILE A 58 -4.38 -0.16 6.22
CA ILE A 58 -4.89 -1.37 5.55
C ILE A 58 -5.98 -0.96 4.57
N GLY A 59 -5.91 -1.48 3.34
CA GLY A 59 -6.81 -1.12 2.25
C GLY A 59 -6.42 0.20 1.58
N PHE A 60 -7.21 0.59 0.58
CA PHE A 60 -7.06 1.87 -0.11
C PHE A 60 -8.12 2.85 0.36
N ASP A 61 -7.67 3.95 0.97
CA ASP A 61 -8.48 5.08 1.41
C ASP A 61 -7.70 6.38 1.11
N PRO A 62 -8.05 7.12 0.05
CA PRO A 62 -7.29 8.30 -0.38
C PRO A 62 -7.33 9.44 0.65
N GLU A 63 -8.44 9.61 1.38
CA GLU A 63 -8.57 10.64 2.40
C GLU A 63 -7.66 10.34 3.59
N ARG A 64 -7.62 9.08 4.03
CA ARG A 64 -6.71 8.65 5.10
C ARG A 64 -5.25 8.79 4.70
N ILE A 65 -4.90 8.45 3.46
CA ILE A 65 -3.53 8.63 2.94
C ILE A 65 -3.16 10.11 2.96
N ALA A 66 -4.01 10.99 2.43
CA ALA A 66 -3.77 12.44 2.41
C ALA A 66 -3.59 12.99 3.82
N LYS A 67 -4.45 12.60 4.76
CA LYS A 67 -4.37 13.02 6.17
C LYS A 67 -3.04 12.63 6.82
N VAL A 68 -2.55 11.40 6.60
CA VAL A 68 -1.25 10.95 7.16
C VAL A 68 -0.07 11.67 6.51
N LEU A 69 -0.18 12.04 5.23
CA LEU A 69 0.82 12.84 4.53
C LEU A 69 0.80 14.33 4.94
N GLY A 70 -0.19 14.77 5.74
CA GLY A 70 -0.33 16.15 6.18
C GLY A 70 -1.04 17.04 5.17
N GLY A 71 -1.78 16.45 4.23
CA GLY A 71 -2.75 17.17 3.42
C GLY A 71 -3.97 17.52 4.26
N ALA A 72 -4.21 18.82 4.43
CA ALA A 72 -5.44 19.42 4.92
C ALA A 72 -6.13 20.11 3.75
#